data_AF-A0A8J6ZF82-F1
#
_entry.id   AF-A0A8J6ZF82-F1
#
_cell.length_a   1.000
_cell.length_b   1.000
_cell.length_c   1.000
_cell.angle_alpha   90.00
_cell.angle_beta   90.00
_cell.angle_gamma   90.00
#
_symmetry.space_group_name_H-M   'P 1'
#
loop_
_entity.id
_entity.type
_entity.pdbx_description
1 polymer ?
#
loop_
_entity_poly.entity_id
_entity_poly.type
_entity_poly.pdbx_seq_one_letter_code
_entity_poly.pdbx_strand_id
1 'polypeptide(L)'
;MITYTNAQFRSILFGLGYLAQDFAAVAKGFPVTKDNSPLTAIKTIQAVKNFQADYGLQVDGVVGPKTMAKAEEVMRILQYELNVVVKADLPKDHPFYGPKTLAGVKKFAAQYSADNNLHMAGVATLEIRKNLDRVAKELA
;
A
#
# COMPACT_ATOMS: atom_id res chain seq x y z
N MET A 1 -3.38 9.88 -15.02
CA MET A 1 -3.53 8.50 -14.54
C MET A 1 -2.21 7.80 -14.77
N ILE A 2 -1.60 7.30 -13.70
CA ILE A 2 -0.34 6.55 -13.75
C ILE A 2 -0.64 5.11 -14.19
N THR A 3 0.14 4.62 -15.15
CA THR A 3 0.13 3.21 -15.52
C THR A 3 1.22 2.49 -14.75
N TYR A 4 0.83 1.65 -13.80
CA TYR A 4 1.77 0.84 -13.04
C TYR A 4 2.18 -0.41 -13.83
N THR A 5 3.47 -0.77 -13.76
CA THR A 5 3.90 -2.10 -14.17
C THR A 5 3.31 -3.16 -13.23
N ASN A 6 3.28 -4.43 -13.64
CA ASN A 6 2.82 -5.50 -12.77
C ASN A 6 3.68 -5.58 -11.50
N ALA A 7 4.99 -5.37 -11.62
CA ALA A 7 5.91 -5.31 -10.48
C ALA A 7 5.53 -4.17 -9.50
N GLN A 8 5.24 -2.97 -10.03
CA GLN A 8 4.83 -1.84 -9.21
C GLN A 8 3.47 -2.09 -8.54
N PHE A 9 2.51 -2.65 -9.27
CA PHE A 9 1.20 -2.95 -8.71
C PHE A 9 1.27 -4.04 -7.63
N ARG A 10 2.13 -5.06 -7.81
CA ARG A 10 2.45 -6.04 -6.75
C ARG A 10 2.98 -5.34 -5.50
N SER A 11 3.94 -4.43 -5.64
CA SER A 11 4.46 -3.62 -4.53
C SER A 11 3.39 -2.83 -3.80
N ILE A 12 2.43 -2.26 -4.52
CA ILE A 12 1.28 -1.57 -3.91
C ILE A 12 0.41 -2.57 -3.13
N LEU A 13 0.04 -3.71 -3.71
CA LEU A 13 -0.76 -4.74 -3.00
C LEU A 13 -0.04 -5.27 -1.75
N PHE A 14 1.28 -5.46 -1.80
CA PHE A 14 2.09 -5.80 -0.62
C PHE A 14 2.01 -4.72 0.44
N GLY A 15 2.32 -3.48 0.05
CA GLY A 15 2.36 -2.35 0.97
C GLY A 15 1.03 -2.07 1.64
N LEU A 16 -0.09 -2.28 0.93
CA LEU A 16 -1.43 -2.10 1.46
C LEU A 16 -1.95 -3.30 2.27
N GLY A 17 -1.17 -4.38 2.36
CA GLY A 17 -1.50 -5.55 3.17
C GLY A 17 -2.23 -6.69 2.46
N TYR A 18 -2.69 -6.50 1.22
CA TYR A 18 -3.45 -7.51 0.47
C TYR A 18 -2.65 -8.76 0.11
N LEU A 19 -1.32 -8.65 0.13
CA LEU A 19 -0.39 -9.77 -0.06
C LEU A 19 0.57 -9.98 1.12
N ALA A 20 0.43 -9.24 2.22
CA ALA A 20 1.43 -9.21 3.28
C ALA A 20 1.54 -10.53 4.06
N GLN A 21 0.43 -11.24 4.29
CA GLN A 21 0.42 -12.52 5.03
C GLN A 21 1.21 -13.63 4.32
N ASP A 22 1.32 -13.59 3.00
CA ASP A 22 2.04 -14.58 2.20
C ASP A 22 3.53 -14.28 2.02
N PHE A 23 4.00 -13.10 2.48
CA PHE A 23 5.35 -12.58 2.22
C PHE A 23 6.08 -12.13 3.50
N ALA A 24 5.67 -12.68 4.66
CA ALA A 24 6.46 -12.62 5.89
C ALA A 24 7.91 -13.14 5.70
N ALA A 25 8.18 -13.88 4.62
CA ALA A 25 9.51 -14.04 4.09
C ALA A 25 9.92 -12.81 3.26
N VAL A 26 10.67 -11.89 3.88
CA VAL A 26 11.42 -10.76 3.29
C VAL A 26 12.21 -11.14 2.01
N ALA A 27 12.44 -12.45 1.80
CA ALA A 27 13.24 -13.04 0.73
C ALA A 27 12.75 -12.82 -0.73
N LYS A 28 11.59 -12.20 -0.98
CA LYS A 28 11.07 -11.98 -2.36
C LYS A 28 11.03 -10.52 -2.84
N GLY A 29 11.73 -9.61 -2.15
CA GLY A 29 11.86 -8.21 -2.57
C GLY A 29 10.77 -7.30 -2.02
N PHE A 30 10.55 -7.32 -0.70
CA PHE A 30 9.71 -6.32 -0.05
C PHE A 30 10.51 -5.04 0.23
N PRO A 31 9.97 -3.81 0.01
CA PRO A 31 8.66 -3.51 -0.56
C PRO A 31 8.65 -3.48 -2.11
N VAL A 32 9.81 -3.53 -2.77
CA VAL A 32 9.94 -3.39 -4.24
C VAL A 32 10.37 -4.70 -4.89
N THR A 33 9.48 -5.29 -5.67
CA THR A 33 9.78 -6.48 -6.47
C THR A 33 10.11 -6.12 -7.92
N LYS A 34 10.96 -6.94 -8.55
CA LYS A 34 11.24 -6.87 -10.00
C LYS A 34 10.35 -7.83 -10.81
N ASP A 35 9.50 -8.60 -10.16
CA ASP A 35 8.60 -9.55 -10.81
C ASP A 35 7.51 -8.81 -11.60
N ASN A 36 7.70 -8.74 -12.92
CA ASN A 36 6.76 -8.12 -13.85
C ASN A 36 5.87 -9.15 -14.59
N SER A 37 5.84 -10.40 -14.14
CA SER A 37 4.96 -11.43 -14.72
C SER A 37 3.48 -11.00 -14.70
N PRO A 38 2.61 -11.58 -15.52
CA PRO A 38 1.17 -11.30 -15.44
C PRO A 38 0.61 -11.50 -14.02
N LEU A 39 -0.35 -10.68 -13.61
CA LEU A 39 -0.99 -10.74 -12.27
C LEU A 39 -2.01 -11.90 -12.15
N THR A 40 -1.67 -13.06 -12.71
CA THR A 40 -2.58 -14.20 -12.88
C THR A 40 -2.36 -15.32 -11.87
N ALA A 41 -1.33 -15.23 -11.02
CA ALA A 41 -1.14 -16.18 -9.92
C ALA A 41 -2.34 -16.12 -8.97
N ILE A 42 -2.82 -17.28 -8.50
CA ILE A 42 -4.04 -17.41 -7.67
C ILE A 42 -4.05 -16.41 -6.50
N LYS A 43 -2.92 -16.32 -5.78
CA LYS A 43 -2.76 -15.40 -4.64
C LYS A 43 -2.82 -13.93 -5.05
N THR A 44 -2.22 -13.56 -6.18
CA THR A 44 -2.26 -12.20 -6.73
C THR A 44 -3.68 -11.84 -7.17
N ILE A 45 -4.38 -12.74 -7.86
CA ILE A 45 -5.79 -12.55 -8.23
C ILE A 45 -6.65 -12.31 -6.99
N GLN A 46 -6.46 -13.12 -5.93
CA GLN A 46 -7.22 -12.95 -4.69
C GLN A 46 -6.95 -11.59 -4.04
N ALA A 47 -5.68 -11.15 -4.02
CA ALA A 47 -5.33 -9.83 -3.51
C ALA A 47 -5.94 -8.69 -4.34
N VAL A 48 -5.96 -8.81 -5.67
CA VAL A 48 -6.64 -7.84 -6.55
C VAL A 48 -8.14 -7.82 -6.26
N LYS A 49 -8.79 -8.98 -6.11
CA LYS A 49 -10.21 -9.06 -5.77
C LYS A 49 -10.52 -8.42 -4.42
N ASN A 50 -9.70 -8.66 -3.40
CA ASN A 50 -9.86 -8.05 -2.09
C ASN A 50 -9.70 -6.53 -2.18
N PHE A 51 -8.67 -6.04 -2.88
CA PHE A 51 -8.51 -4.61 -3.16
C PHE A 51 -9.73 -4.02 -3.87
N GLN A 52 -10.24 -4.70 -4.91
CA GLN A 52 -11.42 -4.25 -5.64
C GLN A 52 -12.66 -4.18 -4.75
N ALA A 53 -12.89 -5.20 -3.92
CA ALA A 53 -14.01 -5.24 -2.99
C ALA A 53 -13.94 -4.11 -1.96
N ASP A 54 -12.77 -3.91 -1.33
CA ASP A 54 -12.56 -2.88 -0.31
C ASP A 54 -12.79 -1.45 -0.82
N TYR A 55 -12.60 -1.24 -2.13
CA TYR A 55 -12.79 0.06 -2.78
C TYR A 55 -14.02 0.14 -3.70
N GLY A 56 -14.96 -0.81 -3.61
CA GLY A 56 -16.22 -0.78 -4.35
C GLY A 56 -16.08 -0.84 -5.88
N LEU A 57 -15.02 -1.48 -6.37
CA LEU A 57 -14.79 -1.71 -7.78
C LEU A 57 -15.46 -3.01 -8.24
N GLN A 58 -15.52 -3.23 -9.57
CA GLN A 58 -15.87 -4.54 -10.12
C GLN A 58 -14.85 -5.59 -9.66
N VAL A 59 -15.32 -6.67 -9.02
CA VAL A 59 -14.48 -7.71 -8.40
C VAL A 59 -14.20 -8.84 -9.40
N ASP A 60 -13.47 -8.54 -10.46
CA ASP A 60 -13.11 -9.50 -11.51
C ASP A 60 -11.69 -10.08 -11.34
N GLY A 61 -10.87 -9.52 -10.44
CA GLY A 61 -9.47 -9.92 -10.25
C GLY A 61 -8.53 -9.40 -11.33
N VAL A 62 -8.99 -8.48 -12.18
CA VAL A 62 -8.22 -7.91 -13.30
C VAL A 62 -7.79 -6.48 -12.95
N VAL A 63 -6.49 -6.20 -13.12
CA VAL A 63 -5.96 -4.85 -12.95
C VAL A 63 -6.14 -4.05 -14.23
N GLY A 64 -7.36 -3.53 -14.42
CA GLY A 64 -7.69 -2.58 -15.49
C GLY A 64 -7.51 -1.11 -15.07
N PRO A 65 -7.85 -0.15 -15.96
CA PRO A 65 -7.66 1.28 -15.71
C PRO A 65 -8.35 1.80 -14.43
N LYS A 66 -9.56 1.31 -14.11
CA LYS A 66 -10.27 1.70 -12.88
C LYS A 66 -9.54 1.24 -11.62
N THR A 67 -9.01 0.01 -11.64
CA THR A 67 -8.22 -0.56 -10.55
C THR A 67 -6.91 0.22 -10.36
N MET A 68 -6.23 0.58 -11.46
CA MET A 68 -5.02 1.42 -11.40
C MET A 68 -5.29 2.83 -10.89
N ALA A 69 -6.35 3.49 -11.35
CA ALA A 69 -6.73 4.83 -10.91
C ALA A 69 -7.03 4.86 -9.41
N LYS A 70 -7.75 3.86 -8.91
CA LYS A 70 -8.02 3.75 -7.47
C LYS A 70 -6.74 3.49 -6.68
N ALA A 71 -5.83 2.66 -7.17
CA ALA A 71 -4.53 2.45 -6.51
C ALA A 71 -3.70 3.75 -6.46
N GLU A 72 -3.70 4.54 -7.53
CA GLU A 72 -3.06 5.86 -7.57
C GLU A 72 -3.64 6.78 -6.48
N GLU A 73 -4.97 6.88 -6.39
CA GLU A 73 -5.69 7.70 -5.40
C GLU A 73 -5.32 7.29 -3.96
N VAL A 74 -5.40 5.99 -3.66
CA VAL A 74 -5.05 5.44 -2.34
C VAL A 74 -3.59 5.76 -1.99
N MET A 75 -2.68 5.62 -2.94
CA MET A 75 -1.27 5.93 -2.72
C MET A 75 -1.01 7.42 -2.49
N ARG A 76 -1.72 8.32 -3.21
CA ARG A 76 -1.62 9.77 -3.00
C ARG A 76 -2.09 10.16 -1.61
N ILE A 77 -3.23 9.64 -1.17
CA ILE A 77 -3.79 9.90 0.17
C ILE A 77 -2.81 9.42 1.23
N LEU A 78 -2.37 8.15 1.15
CA LEU A 78 -1.42 7.57 2.10
C LEU A 78 -0.14 8.40 2.23
N GLN A 79 0.50 8.75 1.10
CA GLN A 79 1.76 9.51 1.15
C GLN A 79 1.56 10.95 1.63
N TYR A 80 0.43 11.58 1.29
CA TYR A 80 0.07 12.88 1.81
C TYR A 80 -0.05 12.85 3.34
N GLU A 81 -0.83 11.92 3.88
CA GLU A 81 -1.05 11.81 5.32
C GLU A 81 0.25 11.49 6.07
N LEU A 82 1.10 10.61 5.52
CA LEU A 82 2.44 10.33 6.07
C LEU A 82 3.32 11.59 6.11
N ASN A 83 3.21 12.46 5.11
CA ASN A 83 3.92 13.74 5.12
C ASN A 83 3.38 14.69 6.20
N VAL A 84 2.06 14.74 6.39
CA VAL A 84 1.42 15.56 7.43
C VAL A 84 1.81 15.08 8.82
N VAL A 85 1.61 13.78 9.11
CA VAL A 85 1.68 13.24 10.47
C VAL A 85 3.12 13.00 10.92
N VAL A 86 3.97 12.47 10.04
CA VAL A 86 5.34 12.06 10.43
C VAL A 86 6.45 12.72 9.62
N LYS A 87 6.14 13.74 8.81
CA LYS A 87 7.13 14.49 8.00
C LYS A 87 8.01 13.55 7.18
N ALA A 88 7.37 12.63 6.45
CA ALA A 88 8.06 11.55 5.73
C ALA A 88 8.86 11.98 4.49
N ASP A 89 8.75 13.24 4.05
CA ASP A 89 9.41 13.78 2.85
C ASP A 89 9.18 12.90 1.59
N LEU A 90 7.91 12.51 1.41
CA LEU A 90 7.46 11.68 0.31
C LEU A 90 7.07 12.54 -0.90
N PRO A 91 7.42 12.10 -2.11
CA PRO A 91 7.07 12.79 -3.35
C PRO A 91 5.56 12.75 -3.60
N LYS A 92 5.03 13.82 -4.23
CA LYS A 92 3.59 13.97 -4.52
C LYS A 92 3.22 13.61 -5.97
N ASP A 93 4.21 13.54 -6.86
CA ASP A 93 4.05 13.42 -8.30
C ASP A 93 4.05 11.96 -8.79
N HIS A 94 4.75 11.07 -8.09
CA HIS A 94 4.89 9.65 -8.44
C HIS A 94 4.46 8.70 -7.30
N PRO A 95 3.16 8.63 -6.98
CA PRO A 95 2.64 7.79 -5.90
C PRO A 95 3.00 6.32 -6.06
N PHE A 96 3.84 5.82 -5.14
CA PHE A 96 4.38 4.47 -5.19
C PHE A 96 4.73 3.94 -3.80
N TYR A 97 4.49 2.65 -3.57
CA TYR A 97 4.84 1.98 -2.32
C TYR A 97 6.30 1.50 -2.36
N GLY A 98 7.22 2.47 -2.24
CA GLY A 98 8.66 2.22 -2.18
C GLY A 98 9.24 2.20 -0.76
N PRO A 99 10.58 2.12 -0.64
CA PRO A 99 11.28 2.11 0.65
C PRO A 99 10.99 3.32 1.53
N LYS A 100 10.83 4.52 0.95
CA LYS A 100 10.47 5.72 1.70
C LYS A 100 9.06 5.64 2.28
N THR A 101 8.08 5.17 1.50
CA THR A 101 6.70 4.99 1.98
C THR A 101 6.68 3.97 3.13
N LEU A 102 7.39 2.85 2.97
CA LEU A 102 7.60 1.88 4.05
C LEU A 102 8.19 2.52 5.30
N ALA A 103 9.22 3.35 5.17
CA ALA A 103 9.85 4.03 6.31
C ALA A 103 8.87 5.00 6.99
N GLY A 104 8.06 5.75 6.22
CA GLY A 104 7.00 6.60 6.74
C GLY A 104 5.96 5.82 7.53
N VAL A 105 5.51 4.67 7.00
CA VAL A 105 4.56 3.78 7.67
C VAL A 105 5.15 3.23 8.97
N LYS A 106 6.42 2.82 8.98
CA LYS A 106 7.11 2.38 10.21
C LYS A 106 7.19 3.49 11.25
N LYS A 107 7.53 4.72 10.82
CA LYS A 107 7.60 5.88 11.71
C LYS A 107 6.25 6.20 12.32
N PHE A 108 5.17 6.17 11.53
CA PHE A 108 3.81 6.34 12.02
C PHE A 108 3.41 5.24 13.02
N ALA A 109 3.62 3.97 12.66
CA ALA A 109 3.30 2.85 13.53
C ALA A 109 4.03 2.93 14.88
N ALA A 110 5.33 3.27 14.88
CA ALA A 110 6.10 3.42 16.11
C ALA A 110 5.60 4.55 17.04
N GLN A 111 4.93 5.56 16.48
CA GLN A 111 4.43 6.72 17.23
C GLN A 111 2.97 6.57 17.67
N TYR A 112 2.14 5.84 16.91
CA TYR A 112 0.68 5.84 17.06
C TYR A 112 0.02 4.45 17.15
N SER A 113 0.77 3.36 17.05
CA SER A 113 0.24 1.99 17.19
C SER A 113 0.80 1.30 18.45
N ALA A 114 -0.09 0.80 19.31
CA ALA A 114 0.28 0.08 20.55
C ALA A 114 0.67 -1.39 20.31
N ASP A 115 0.36 -1.96 19.14
CA ASP A 115 0.74 -3.33 18.78
C ASP A 115 2.05 -3.34 17.98
N ASN A 116 3.12 -3.79 18.64
CA ASN A 116 4.46 -3.83 18.05
C ASN A 116 4.68 -5.01 17.08
N ASN A 117 3.74 -5.97 16.97
CA ASN A 117 4.05 -7.28 16.40
C ASN A 117 3.73 -7.42 14.90
N LEU A 118 2.73 -6.70 14.37
CA LEU A 118 2.39 -6.73 12.94
C LEU A 118 2.78 -5.45 12.17
N HIS A 119 2.89 -4.32 12.85
CA HIS A 119 2.98 -3.00 12.22
C HIS A 119 4.43 -2.53 11.96
N MET A 120 5.42 -3.13 12.62
CA MET A 120 6.85 -2.86 12.39
C MET A 120 7.37 -3.37 11.03
N ALA A 121 6.57 -4.15 10.30
CA ALA A 121 6.90 -4.58 8.94
C ALA A 121 6.80 -3.44 7.90
N GLY A 122 6.22 -2.29 8.26
CA GLY A 122 6.03 -1.18 7.31
C GLY A 122 5.03 -1.50 6.20
N VAL A 123 3.99 -2.26 6.57
CA VAL A 123 2.79 -2.54 5.76
C VAL A 123 1.68 -1.61 6.25
N ALA A 124 1.14 -0.77 5.37
CA ALA A 124 0.02 0.10 5.65
C ALA A 124 -1.30 -0.68 5.57
N THR A 125 -1.59 -1.52 6.57
CA THR A 125 -2.87 -2.25 6.67
C THR A 125 -4.08 -1.31 6.69
N LEU A 126 -5.29 -1.82 6.47
CA LEU A 126 -6.50 -0.99 6.54
C LEU A 126 -6.64 -0.26 7.89
N GLU A 127 -6.29 -0.92 8.98
CA GLU A 127 -6.27 -0.32 10.32
C GLU A 127 -5.27 0.83 10.43
N ILE A 128 -4.03 0.64 9.95
CA ILE A 128 -3.02 1.72 9.91
C ILE A 128 -3.54 2.89 9.09
N ARG A 129 -4.11 2.64 7.90
CA ARG A 129 -4.63 3.71 7.03
C ARG A 129 -5.76 4.49 7.69
N LYS A 130 -6.68 3.81 8.37
CA LYS A 130 -7.76 4.48 9.12
C LYS A 130 -7.24 5.32 10.29
N ASN A 131 -6.27 4.78 11.04
CA ASN A 131 -5.67 5.53 12.15
C ASN A 131 -4.89 6.74 11.63
N LEU A 132 -4.15 6.58 10.52
CA LEU A 132 -3.38 7.64 9.89
C LEU A 132 -4.29 8.76 9.37
N ASP A 133 -5.38 8.44 8.65
CA ASP A 133 -6.38 9.40 8.18
C ASP A 133 -7.00 10.20 9.35
N ARG A 134 -7.37 9.51 10.43
CA ARG A 134 -7.88 10.16 11.65
C ARG A 134 -6.89 11.18 12.22
N VAL A 135 -5.64 10.76 12.43
CA VAL A 135 -4.59 11.64 12.99
C VAL A 135 -4.26 12.79 12.03
N ALA A 136 -4.23 12.54 10.72
CA ALA A 136 -3.97 13.59 9.74
C ALA A 136 -5.06 14.69 9.76
N LYS A 137 -6.32 14.31 9.94
CA LYS A 137 -7.45 15.26 10.08
C LYS A 137 -7.40 16.08 11.37
N GLU A 138 -6.80 15.55 12.44
CA GLU A 138 -6.61 16.26 13.71
C GLU A 138 -5.47 17.30 13.63
N LEU A 139 -4.55 17.14 12.68
CA LEU A 139 -3.37 17.99 12.52
C LEU A 139 -3.48 19.02 11.38
N ALA A 140 -4.51 18.92 10.52
CA ALA A 140 -4.74 19.78 9.37
C ALA A 140 -5.66 20.97 9.73
#